data_AF-A0A6J5FS35-F1
#
_entry.id   AF-A0A6J5FS35-F1
#
_cell.length_a   1.000
_cell.length_b   1.000
_cell.length_c   1.000
_cell.angle_alpha   90.00
_cell.angle_beta   90.00
_cell.angle_gamma   90.00
#
_symmetry.space_group_name_H-M   'P 1'
#
loop_
_entity.id
_entity.type
_entity.pdbx_description
1 polymer ?
#
loop_
_entity_poly.entity_id
_entity_poly.type
_entity_poly.pdbx_seq_one_letter_code
_entity_poly.pdbx_strand_id
1 'polypeptide(L)'
;MGLTDRGSNWGKWDLHIHSPDTHLANRYNGDWRGFVGAIAASNFDAIGVTNYFLFADEEVERTQAAIREAGLATTVIGNLEFRLTQPNKDGEAINAHILFNPAIPTREINNRLSRLKLINTSDPSGDRQIYCNLDDINAAGQHLKNITVEFRTLRDWVDDSFDPDDCLFVGCPTGCAH
;
A
#
# COMPACT_ATOMS: atom_id res chain seq x y z
N MET A 1 18.24 35.64 7.54
CA MET A 1 18.01 34.21 7.34
C MET A 1 17.91 34.01 5.83
N GLY A 2 18.97 33.53 5.20
CA GLY A 2 19.06 33.48 3.74
C GLY A 2 18.14 32.40 3.18
N LEU A 3 17.29 32.77 2.21
CA LEU A 3 16.68 31.82 1.30
C LEU A 3 17.81 31.00 0.67
N THR A 4 17.80 29.68 0.87
CA THR A 4 18.77 28.81 0.22
C THR A 4 18.44 28.74 -1.26
N ASP A 5 19.31 29.31 -2.11
CA ASP A 5 19.35 29.21 -3.58
C ASP A 5 19.60 27.78 -4.10
N ARG A 6 19.36 26.75 -3.29
CA ARG A 6 19.46 25.36 -3.73
C ARG A 6 18.10 24.97 -4.29
N GLY A 7 18.05 24.58 -5.56
CA GLY A 7 16.88 23.95 -6.18
C GLY A 7 16.54 22.61 -5.53
N SER A 8 16.04 21.64 -6.29
CA SER A 8 15.68 20.32 -5.75
C SER A 8 16.87 19.62 -5.09
N ASN A 9 16.70 19.18 -3.84
CA ASN A 9 17.64 18.26 -3.18
C ASN A 9 17.17 16.82 -3.41
N TRP A 10 18.10 15.93 -3.71
CA TRP A 10 17.81 14.50 -3.90
C TRP A 10 17.89 13.78 -2.55
N GLY A 11 16.82 13.06 -2.20
CA GLY A 11 16.75 12.22 -1.00
C GLY A 11 16.78 10.73 -1.34
N LYS A 12 17.12 9.90 -0.35
CA LYS A 12 17.04 8.44 -0.45
C LYS A 12 15.63 8.00 -0.07
N TRP A 13 14.99 7.18 -0.90
CA TRP A 13 13.64 6.69 -0.65
C TRP A 13 13.48 5.22 -1.02
N ASP A 14 12.56 4.56 -0.33
CA ASP A 14 12.06 3.23 -0.68
C ASP A 14 10.54 3.21 -0.46
N LEU A 15 9.80 3.13 -1.57
CA LEU A 15 8.33 3.24 -1.55
C LEU A 15 7.63 1.90 -1.32
N HIS A 16 8.37 0.82 -1.07
CA HIS A 16 7.82 -0.52 -0.90
C HIS A 16 8.37 -1.22 0.34
N ILE A 17 7.94 -0.75 1.51
CA ILE A 17 8.31 -1.35 2.80
C ILE A 17 7.07 -1.84 3.53
N HIS A 18 7.05 -3.12 3.91
CA HIS A 18 5.99 -3.67 4.75
C HIS A 18 6.22 -3.36 6.23
N SER A 19 5.21 -2.78 6.88
CA SER A 19 5.23 -2.48 8.32
C SER A 19 5.04 -3.75 9.17
N PRO A 20 5.24 -3.69 10.50
CA PRO A 20 4.85 -4.75 11.42
C PRO A 20 3.36 -5.05 11.48
N ASP A 21 2.50 -4.21 10.90
CA ASP A 21 1.05 -4.39 10.84
C ASP A 21 0.56 -4.91 9.47
N THR A 22 1.45 -5.10 8.49
CA THR A 22 1.08 -5.61 7.16
C THR A 22 0.29 -6.92 7.24
N HIS A 23 -0.70 -7.09 6.38
CA HIS A 23 -1.55 -8.27 6.36
C HIS A 23 -0.88 -9.51 5.72
N LEU A 24 0.06 -9.28 4.81
CA LEU A 24 0.84 -10.35 4.16
C LEU A 24 2.34 -10.03 4.19
N ALA A 25 3.15 -11.08 4.07
CA ALA A 25 4.60 -10.98 4.04
C ALA A 25 5.19 -10.22 5.25
N ASN A 26 4.53 -10.31 6.40
CA ASN A 26 4.97 -9.66 7.63
C ASN A 26 6.25 -10.33 8.16
N ARG A 27 7.40 -9.66 7.95
CA ARG A 27 8.70 -10.15 8.41
C ARG A 27 9.07 -9.67 9.81
N TYR A 28 8.36 -8.67 10.33
CA TYR A 28 8.62 -8.10 11.65
C TYR A 28 7.81 -8.79 12.75
N ASN A 29 6.68 -9.43 12.43
CA ASN A 29 5.84 -10.14 13.39
C ASN A 29 5.50 -9.30 14.63
N GLY A 30 5.21 -8.01 14.43
CA GLY A 30 4.95 -7.04 15.50
C GLY A 30 6.19 -6.38 16.13
N ASP A 31 7.41 -6.68 15.67
CA ASP A 31 8.65 -6.06 16.15
C ASP A 31 8.84 -4.63 15.59
N TRP A 32 8.15 -3.68 16.23
CA TRP A 32 8.27 -2.25 15.94
C TRP A 32 9.68 -1.69 16.20
N ARG A 33 10.39 -2.23 17.19
CA ARG A 33 11.74 -1.75 17.51
C ARG A 33 12.73 -2.14 16.41
N GLY A 34 12.67 -3.39 15.95
CA GLY A 34 13.47 -3.87 14.82
C GLY A 34 13.14 -3.11 13.54
N PHE A 35 11.86 -2.88 13.26
CA PHE A 35 11.41 -2.08 12.12
C PHE A 35 12.01 -0.67 12.10
N VAL A 36 11.82 0.11 13.17
CA VAL A 36 12.35 1.48 13.24
C VAL A 36 13.88 1.49 13.20
N GLY A 37 14.54 0.50 13.83
CA GLY A 37 15.98 0.33 13.74
C GLY A 37 16.48 0.13 12.30
N ALA A 38 15.77 -0.66 11.49
CA ALA A 38 16.10 -0.87 10.08
C ALA A 38 15.90 0.40 9.23
N ILE A 39 14.85 1.18 9.51
CA ILE A 39 14.64 2.49 8.87
C ILE A 39 15.77 3.46 9.23
N ALA A 40 16.14 3.55 10.52
CA ALA A 40 17.23 4.39 11.00
C ALA A 40 18.56 4.05 10.31
N ALA A 41 18.90 2.76 10.22
CA ALA A 41 20.13 2.29 9.59
C ALA A 41 20.16 2.58 8.08
N SER A 42 18.99 2.62 7.43
CA SER A 42 18.88 2.88 5.99
C SER A 42 19.01 4.34 5.62
N ASN A 43 18.78 5.28 6.55
CA ASN A 43 18.84 6.72 6.33
C ASN A 43 17.96 7.19 5.15
N PHE A 44 16.68 6.80 5.17
CA PHE A 44 15.69 7.22 4.18
C PHE A 44 15.09 8.59 4.54
N ASP A 45 14.91 9.44 3.54
CA ASP A 45 14.17 10.70 3.64
C ASP A 45 12.66 10.46 3.53
N ALA A 46 12.26 9.46 2.75
CA ALA A 46 10.87 9.03 2.61
C ALA A 46 10.75 7.51 2.45
N ILE A 47 9.67 6.94 2.99
CA ILE A 47 9.32 5.54 2.80
C ILE A 47 7.85 5.38 2.40
N GLY A 48 7.56 4.34 1.63
CA GLY A 48 6.20 3.90 1.33
C GLY A 48 5.83 2.70 2.19
N VAL A 49 4.94 2.88 3.16
CA VAL A 49 4.41 1.78 3.97
C VAL A 49 3.39 1.03 3.16
N THR A 50 3.71 -0.22 2.83
CA THR A 50 2.97 -1.03 1.86
C THR A 50 2.13 -2.09 2.54
N ASN A 51 0.85 -2.14 2.21
CA ASN A 51 -0.04 -3.23 2.60
C ASN A 51 -0.88 -3.68 1.39
N TYR A 52 -1.49 -4.86 1.49
CA TYR A 52 -2.22 -5.49 0.40
C TYR A 52 -3.70 -5.12 0.49
N PHE A 53 -4.24 -4.48 -0.55
CA PHE A 53 -5.64 -4.06 -0.71
C PHE A 53 -6.15 -3.00 0.27
N LEU A 54 -5.84 -3.11 1.55
CA LEU A 54 -6.24 -2.20 2.61
C LEU A 54 -5.12 -2.10 3.66
N PHE A 55 -5.09 -0.98 4.37
CA PHE A 55 -4.19 -0.81 5.50
C PHE A 55 -4.77 -1.42 6.77
N ALA A 56 -3.91 -1.77 7.71
CA ALA A 56 -4.31 -1.99 9.09
C ALA A 56 -4.75 -0.67 9.75
N ASP A 57 -5.45 -0.75 10.89
CA ASP A 57 -5.94 0.43 11.59
C ASP A 57 -4.79 1.36 11.98
N GLU A 58 -4.88 2.63 11.57
CA GLU A 58 -3.88 3.68 11.77
C GLU A 58 -2.44 3.30 11.34
N GLU A 59 -2.27 2.38 10.37
CA GLU A 59 -0.95 1.82 10.03
C GLU A 59 0.08 2.89 9.62
N VAL A 60 -0.30 3.82 8.75
CA VAL A 60 0.59 4.88 8.25
C VAL A 60 0.91 5.86 9.38
N GLU A 61 -0.11 6.24 10.16
CA GLU A 61 0.00 7.17 11.28
C GLU A 61 0.89 6.59 12.39
N ARG A 62 0.69 5.32 12.77
CA ARG A 62 1.51 4.61 13.77
C ARG A 62 2.95 4.45 13.31
N THR A 63 3.16 4.16 12.02
CA THR A 63 4.50 4.10 11.45
C THR A 63 5.20 5.46 11.54
N GLN A 64 4.51 6.53 11.14
CA GLN A 64 5.04 7.89 11.23
C GLN A 64 5.34 8.31 12.68
N ALA A 65 4.48 7.92 13.63
CA ALA A 65 4.68 8.17 15.06
C ALA A 65 5.92 7.45 15.60
N ALA A 66 6.06 6.15 15.35
CA ALA A 66 7.20 5.34 15.81
C ALA A 66 8.54 5.85 15.27
N ILE A 67 8.57 6.30 14.01
CA ILE A 67 9.75 6.92 13.39
C ILE A 67 10.12 8.25 14.08
N ARG A 68 9.12 9.08 14.37
CA ARG A 68 9.32 10.37 15.06
C ARG A 68 9.77 10.20 16.51
N GLU A 69 9.23 9.22 17.22
CA GLU A 69 9.64 8.87 18.59
C GLU A 69 11.12 8.45 18.65
N ALA A 70 11.64 7.85 17.58
CA ALA A 70 13.06 7.53 17.43
C ALA A 70 13.94 8.72 16.97
N GLY A 71 13.35 9.91 16.81
CA GLY A 71 14.07 11.14 16.42
C GLY A 71 14.42 11.23 14.93
N LEU A 72 13.79 10.43 14.08
CA LEU A 72 14.00 10.45 12.62
C LEU A 72 13.04 11.44 11.95
N ALA A 73 13.49 12.03 10.83
CA ALA A 73 12.70 12.95 10.01
C ALA A 73 12.11 12.29 8.75
N THR A 74 12.18 10.96 8.65
CA THR A 74 11.66 10.21 7.49
C THR A 74 10.15 10.43 7.33
N THR A 75 9.75 10.80 6.11
CA THR A 75 8.34 10.95 5.72
C THR A 75 7.75 9.59 5.39
N VAL A 76 6.54 9.32 5.88
CA VAL A 76 5.81 8.09 5.58
C VAL A 76 4.68 8.37 4.59
N ILE A 77 4.65 7.59 3.50
CA ILE A 77 3.62 7.61 2.46
C ILE A 77 2.87 6.29 2.52
N GLY A 78 1.55 6.30 2.49
CA GLY A 78 0.76 5.07 2.39
C GLY A 78 0.85 4.50 0.98
N ASN A 79 1.14 3.20 0.85
CA ASN A 79 1.14 2.46 -0.41
C ASN A 79 0.20 1.25 -0.31
N LEU A 80 -0.80 1.15 -1.18
CA LEU A 80 -1.59 -0.07 -1.30
C LEU A 80 -1.21 -0.83 -2.56
N GLU A 81 -0.84 -2.09 -2.37
CA GLU A 81 -0.55 -3.04 -3.44
C GLU A 81 -1.80 -3.85 -3.79
N PHE A 82 -2.10 -3.90 -5.09
CA PHE A 82 -3.21 -4.67 -5.66
C PHE A 82 -2.67 -5.66 -6.68
N ARG A 83 -3.02 -6.93 -6.48
CA ARG A 83 -2.74 -7.97 -7.48
C ARG A 83 -3.73 -7.86 -8.63
N LEU A 84 -3.21 -7.80 -9.86
CA LEU A 84 -4.04 -7.73 -11.05
C LEU A 84 -4.37 -9.14 -11.57
N THR A 85 -5.52 -9.27 -12.24
CA THR A 85 -5.98 -10.54 -12.83
C THR A 85 -5.13 -11.03 -13.99
N GLN A 86 -4.57 -10.12 -14.79
CA GLN A 86 -3.77 -10.45 -15.95
C GLN A 86 -2.31 -10.61 -15.54
N PRO A 87 -1.72 -11.82 -15.67
CA PRO A 87 -0.30 -11.99 -15.48
C PRO A 87 0.49 -11.34 -16.63
N ASN A 88 1.79 -11.13 -16.43
CA ASN A 88 2.69 -10.70 -17.50
C ASN A 88 2.85 -11.81 -18.55
N LYS A 89 3.62 -11.51 -19.61
CA LYS A 89 3.86 -12.46 -20.73
C LYS A 89 4.51 -13.78 -20.27
N ASP A 90 5.11 -13.78 -19.08
CA ASP A 90 5.81 -14.92 -18.48
C ASP A 90 4.95 -15.64 -17.43
N GLY A 91 3.69 -15.22 -17.22
CA GLY A 91 2.75 -15.85 -16.30
C GLY A 91 2.84 -15.36 -14.85
N GLU A 92 3.66 -14.34 -14.56
CA GLU A 92 3.82 -13.77 -13.22
C GLU A 92 2.73 -12.74 -12.90
N ALA A 93 2.32 -12.67 -11.63
CA ALA A 93 1.36 -11.70 -11.17
C ALA A 93 1.90 -10.26 -11.36
N ILE A 94 1.10 -9.42 -12.00
CA ILE A 94 1.35 -7.99 -12.13
C ILE A 94 0.67 -7.30 -10.96
N ASN A 95 1.36 -6.36 -10.32
CA ASN A 95 0.80 -5.55 -9.25
C ASN A 95 0.59 -4.10 -9.71
N ALA A 96 -0.43 -3.46 -9.14
CA ALA A 96 -0.60 -2.01 -9.18
C ALA A 96 -0.42 -1.43 -7.78
N HIS A 97 0.11 -0.23 -7.72
CA HIS A 97 0.34 0.51 -6.49
C HIS A 97 -0.47 1.80 -6.50
N ILE A 98 -1.08 2.13 -5.36
CA ILE A 98 -1.64 3.46 -5.11
C ILE A 98 -0.88 4.07 -3.94
N LEU A 99 -0.15 5.15 -4.22
CA LEU A 99 0.56 5.94 -3.22
C LEU A 99 -0.33 7.10 -2.80
N PHE A 100 -0.65 7.23 -1.53
CA PHE A 100 -1.58 8.23 -1.03
C PHE A 100 -0.87 9.43 -0.44
N ASN A 101 -1.45 10.61 -0.63
CA ASN A 101 -1.07 11.84 0.04
C ASN A 101 -1.10 11.60 1.57
N PRO A 102 0.01 11.85 2.30
CA PRO A 102 0.07 11.63 3.75
C PRO A 102 -0.94 12.45 4.57
N ALA A 103 -1.60 13.43 3.96
CA ALA A 103 -2.68 14.19 4.58
C ALA A 103 -3.99 13.39 4.70
N ILE A 104 -4.17 12.30 3.94
CA ILE A 104 -5.38 11.48 3.95
C ILE A 104 -5.20 10.35 4.98
N PRO A 105 -6.06 10.27 6.00
CA PRO A 105 -5.95 9.22 7.01
C PRO A 105 -6.18 7.83 6.44
N THR A 106 -5.48 6.83 6.98
CA THR A 106 -5.62 5.42 6.59
C THR A 106 -7.08 4.96 6.62
N ARG A 107 -7.82 5.36 7.66
CA ARG A 107 -9.25 5.02 7.80
C ARG A 107 -10.10 5.57 6.66
N GLU A 108 -9.81 6.77 6.18
CA GLU A 108 -10.54 7.37 5.06
C GLU A 108 -10.24 6.66 3.74
N ILE A 109 -8.96 6.33 3.50
CA ILE A 109 -8.55 5.54 2.33
C ILE A 109 -9.28 4.20 2.31
N ASN A 110 -9.25 3.46 3.42
CA ASN A 110 -9.95 2.18 3.56
C ASN A 110 -11.46 2.33 3.33
N ASN A 111 -12.09 3.41 3.82
CA ASN A 111 -13.52 3.66 3.61
C ASN A 111 -13.85 3.92 2.13
N ARG A 112 -13.06 4.74 1.42
CA ARG A 112 -13.24 5.03 0.00
C ARG A 112 -13.05 3.77 -0.87
N LEU A 113 -12.17 2.87 -0.46
CA LEU A 113 -11.93 1.60 -1.14
C LEU A 113 -12.92 0.49 -0.74
N SER A 114 -13.63 0.61 0.38
CA SER A 114 -14.44 -0.47 0.98
C SER A 114 -15.46 -1.15 0.06
N ARG A 115 -15.88 -0.47 -1.02
CA ARG A 115 -16.85 -0.93 -2.02
C ARG A 115 -16.23 -1.29 -3.37
N LEU A 116 -14.91 -1.18 -3.52
CA LEU A 116 -14.20 -1.66 -4.70
C LEU A 116 -14.42 -3.17 -4.79
N LYS A 117 -15.05 -3.60 -5.88
CA LYS A 117 -15.30 -5.02 -6.12
C LYS A 117 -13.99 -5.73 -6.44
N LEU A 118 -13.75 -6.83 -5.75
CA LEU A 118 -12.59 -7.69 -5.96
C LEU A 118 -12.99 -9.01 -6.61
N ILE A 119 -11.99 -9.75 -7.08
CA ILE A 119 -12.15 -11.05 -7.71
C ILE A 119 -11.46 -12.09 -6.84
N ASN A 120 -12.17 -13.18 -6.59
CA ASN A 120 -11.66 -14.31 -5.85
C ASN A 120 -11.37 -15.46 -6.85
N THR A 121 -10.10 -15.75 -7.09
CA THR A 121 -9.71 -16.80 -8.05
C THR A 121 -10.02 -18.21 -7.56
N SER A 122 -10.32 -18.38 -6.27
CA SER A 122 -10.78 -19.66 -5.70
C SER A 122 -12.30 -19.86 -5.78
N ASP A 123 -13.05 -18.87 -6.26
CA ASP A 123 -14.49 -18.94 -6.53
C ASP A 123 -14.76 -18.59 -8.01
N PRO A 124 -14.55 -19.51 -8.95
CA PRO A 124 -14.68 -19.23 -10.39
C PRO A 124 -16.12 -18.94 -10.84
N SER A 125 -17.14 -19.40 -10.09
CA SER A 125 -18.53 -19.06 -10.38
C SER A 125 -18.87 -17.63 -9.98
N GLY A 126 -18.09 -17.04 -9.05
CA GLY A 126 -18.31 -15.67 -8.58
C GLY A 126 -19.62 -15.52 -7.81
N ASP A 127 -20.09 -16.60 -7.21
CA ASP A 127 -21.36 -16.65 -6.48
C ASP A 127 -21.30 -15.75 -5.25
N ARG A 128 -20.12 -15.61 -4.63
CA ARG A 128 -19.87 -14.66 -3.55
C ARG A 128 -19.19 -13.40 -4.08
N GLN A 129 -19.90 -12.29 -4.01
CA GLN A 129 -19.28 -10.98 -4.17
C GLN A 129 -18.36 -10.69 -3.00
N ILE A 130 -17.17 -10.16 -3.31
CA ILE A 130 -16.21 -9.68 -2.32
C ILE A 130 -15.82 -8.24 -2.65
N TYR A 131 -15.64 -7.45 -1.60
CA TYR A 131 -15.25 -6.05 -1.72
C TYR A 131 -13.99 -5.79 -0.91
N CYS A 132 -13.34 -4.66 -1.16
CA CYS A 132 -12.07 -4.27 -0.54
C CYS A 132 -12.26 -3.75 0.89
N ASN A 133 -12.84 -4.58 1.75
CA ASN A 133 -13.00 -4.34 3.18
C ASN A 133 -12.63 -5.59 3.97
N LEU A 134 -12.27 -5.38 5.24
CA LEU A 134 -11.75 -6.44 6.10
C LEU A 134 -12.76 -7.55 6.35
N ASP A 135 -14.05 -7.21 6.48
CA ASP A 135 -15.11 -8.18 6.75
C ASP A 135 -15.27 -9.17 5.60
N ASP A 136 -15.32 -8.71 4.35
CA ASP A 136 -15.45 -9.59 3.18
C ASP A 136 -14.19 -10.41 2.94
N ILE A 137 -13.01 -9.80 3.10
CA ILE A 137 -11.72 -10.50 2.96
C ILE A 137 -11.63 -11.64 4.00
N ASN A 138 -12.00 -11.38 5.25
CA ASN A 138 -11.97 -12.39 6.32
C ASN A 138 -13.09 -13.43 6.18
N ALA A 139 -14.33 -13.01 5.94
CA ALA A 139 -15.50 -13.88 5.90
C ALA A 139 -15.48 -14.84 4.71
N ALA A 140 -14.81 -14.48 3.61
CA ALA A 140 -14.64 -15.37 2.48
C ALA A 140 -13.58 -16.47 2.74
N GLY A 141 -12.94 -16.47 3.92
CA GLY A 141 -11.83 -17.38 4.25
C GLY A 141 -10.68 -17.28 3.26
N GLN A 142 -10.63 -16.18 2.51
CA GLN A 142 -9.77 -16.04 1.36
C GLN A 142 -8.38 -15.70 1.86
N HIS A 143 -7.41 -16.51 1.45
CA HIS A 143 -6.04 -16.04 1.48
C HIS A 143 -5.97 -14.86 0.53
N LEU A 144 -5.51 -13.70 1.01
CA LEU A 144 -5.27 -12.50 0.19
C LEU A 144 -4.48 -12.79 -1.11
N LYS A 145 -3.73 -13.90 -1.16
CA LYS A 145 -3.07 -14.42 -2.38
C LYS A 145 -4.02 -14.83 -3.53
N ASN A 146 -5.28 -15.12 -3.25
CA ASN A 146 -6.28 -15.51 -4.25
C ASN A 146 -7.16 -14.32 -4.67
N ILE A 147 -6.95 -13.16 -4.05
CA ILE A 147 -7.69 -11.95 -4.34
C ILE A 147 -6.98 -11.18 -5.43
N THR A 148 -7.73 -10.70 -6.40
CA THR A 148 -7.25 -9.89 -7.53
C THR A 148 -8.25 -8.79 -7.87
N VAL A 149 -7.84 -7.86 -8.73
CA VAL A 149 -8.71 -6.83 -9.31
C VAL A 149 -8.33 -6.60 -10.77
N GLU A 150 -9.32 -6.29 -11.60
CA GLU A 150 -9.05 -5.86 -12.98
C GLU A 150 -8.42 -4.47 -12.99
N PHE A 151 -7.35 -4.27 -13.78
CA PHE A 151 -6.64 -2.99 -13.84
C PHE A 151 -7.56 -1.81 -14.15
N ARG A 152 -8.46 -1.99 -15.14
CA ARG A 152 -9.43 -0.94 -15.53
C ARG A 152 -10.39 -0.63 -14.39
N THR A 153 -10.94 -1.65 -13.73
CA THR A 153 -11.83 -1.45 -12.58
C THR A 153 -11.14 -0.71 -11.45
N LEU A 154 -9.88 -1.05 -11.14
CA LEU A 154 -9.12 -0.37 -10.11
C LEU A 154 -8.86 1.10 -10.48
N ARG A 155 -8.38 1.35 -11.70
CA ARG A 155 -8.08 2.70 -12.18
C ARG A 155 -9.33 3.57 -12.19
N ASP A 156 -10.42 3.08 -12.79
CA ASP A 156 -11.66 3.84 -12.91
C ASP A 156 -12.24 4.12 -11.50
N TRP A 157 -12.09 3.19 -10.53
CA TRP A 157 -12.46 3.44 -9.14
C TRP A 157 -11.63 4.53 -8.48
N VAL A 158 -10.32 4.55 -8.72
CA VAL A 158 -9.42 5.59 -8.20
C VAL A 158 -9.81 6.95 -8.75
N ASP A 159 -10.01 7.05 -10.07
CA ASP A 159 -10.42 8.29 -10.74
C ASP A 159 -11.77 8.82 -10.22
N ASP A 160 -12.71 7.93 -9.85
CA ASP A 160 -14.02 8.30 -9.32
C ASP A 160 -14.02 8.61 -7.80
N SER A 161 -13.05 8.08 -7.04
CA SER A 161 -13.08 8.10 -5.56
C SER A 161 -12.04 9.03 -4.92
N PHE A 162 -11.07 9.52 -5.71
CA PHE A 162 -9.95 10.32 -5.22
C PHE A 162 -9.70 11.49 -6.18
N ASP A 163 -9.35 12.64 -5.61
CA ASP A 163 -8.88 13.77 -6.42
C ASP A 163 -7.48 13.46 -6.98
N PRO A 164 -7.07 14.07 -8.11
CA PRO A 164 -5.72 13.85 -8.67
C PRO A 164 -4.57 14.18 -7.71
N ASP A 165 -4.81 15.04 -6.71
CA ASP A 165 -3.84 15.42 -5.68
C ASP A 165 -3.86 14.48 -4.44
N ASP A 166 -4.84 13.56 -4.37
CA ASP A 166 -5.01 12.63 -3.27
C ASP A 166 -4.08 11.42 -3.39
N CYS A 167 -3.77 10.98 -4.60
CA CYS A 167 -2.98 9.77 -4.80
C CYS A 167 -2.27 9.71 -6.16
N LEU A 168 -1.23 8.88 -6.22
CA LEU A 168 -0.54 8.49 -7.44
C LEU A 168 -0.80 7.00 -7.72
N PHE A 169 -1.43 6.71 -8.85
CA PHE A 169 -1.66 5.35 -9.32
C PHE A 169 -0.57 4.90 -10.30
N VAL A 170 0.06 3.76 -10.01
CA VAL A 170 1.16 3.20 -10.80
C VAL A 170 0.86 1.73 -11.12
N GLY A 171 0.73 1.40 -12.40
CA GLY A 171 0.73 0.01 -12.87
C GLY A 171 2.17 -0.45 -13.10
N CYS A 172 2.56 -1.61 -12.57
CA CYS A 172 3.89 -2.18 -12.78
C CYS A 172 3.83 -3.38 -13.75
N PRO A 173 3.93 -3.17 -15.08
CA PRO A 173 3.68 -4.20 -16.10
C PRO A 173 4.69 -5.36 -16.13
N THR A 174 5.80 -5.23 -15.42
CA THR A 174 6.78 -6.28 -15.18
C THR A 174 6.68 -6.67 -13.71
N GLY A 175 6.39 -7.94 -13.39
CA GLY A 175 6.28 -8.40 -12.01
C GLY A 175 7.47 -7.93 -11.17
N CYS A 176 7.21 -7.46 -9.96
CA CYS A 176 8.27 -7.14 -9.01
C CYS A 176 8.94 -8.45 -8.60
N ALA A 177 10.09 -8.77 -9.19
CA ALA A 177 10.91 -9.89 -8.75
C ALA A 177 11.42 -9.59 -7.33
N HIS A 178 10.93 -10.34 -6.35
CA HIS A 178 11.41 -10.34 -4.97
C HIS A 178 12.64 -11.24 -4.79
#